data_AF-A0A6A3N7E5-F1
#
_entry.id   AF-A0A6A3N7E5-F1
#
_cell.length_a   1.000
_cell.length_b   1.000
_cell.length_c   1.000
_cell.angle_alpha   90.00
_cell.angle_beta   90.00
_cell.angle_gamma   90.00
#
_symmetry.space_group_name_H-M   'P 1'
#
loop_
_entity.id
_entity.type
_entity.pdbx_description
1 polymer ?
#
loop_
_entity_poly.entity_id
_entity_poly.type
_entity_poly.pdbx_seq_one_letter_code
_entity_poly.pdbx_strand_id
1 'polypeptide(L)'
;MKSIQHVDKAVKWIDTIDFNIQMPDRFKVERDPYILHKLKEIPLLSVQAEALELVGKSALGDDTVNTLMLKMFAANVNTVVVDTSVAGNVMNGFMPVESMQKICTGVTKEQILIPVICGKNHWCSIMMDLMTKDVCIYDPMNSSYGVNLRPIADKLAMMVPNAAPRRYRVRAYHSDLGVQVDSYNCGVYMLLAFELFAGAENISQLSRKELQYLRYRYLCMCLN
;
A
#
# COMPACT_ATOMS: atom_id res chain seq x y z
N MET A 1 8.01 19.16 22.22
CA MET A 1 9.36 19.55 21.70
C MET A 1 9.88 18.63 20.59
N LYS A 2 9.72 17.30 20.68
CA LYS A 2 10.06 16.37 19.57
C LYS A 2 9.22 16.57 18.30
N SER A 3 7.98 17.04 18.45
CA SER A 3 7.02 17.28 17.37
C SER A 3 7.36 18.44 16.44
N ILE A 4 7.79 19.59 16.98
CA ILE A 4 8.21 20.76 16.18
C ILE A 4 9.41 20.41 15.28
N GLN A 5 10.35 19.61 15.79
CA GLN A 5 11.48 19.12 15.00
C GLN A 5 11.08 18.19 13.85
N HIS A 6 9.93 17.50 13.93
CA HIS A 6 9.43 16.68 12.83
C HIS A 6 8.82 17.54 11.72
N VAL A 7 8.09 18.60 12.08
CA VAL A 7 7.54 19.56 11.12
C VAL A 7 8.67 20.29 10.38
N ASP A 8 9.70 20.77 11.08
CA ASP A 8 10.84 21.44 10.44
C ASP A 8 11.62 20.51 9.48
N LYS A 9 11.76 19.24 9.83
CA LYS A 9 12.33 18.22 8.94
C LYS A 9 11.43 17.98 7.73
N ALA A 10 10.12 17.98 7.92
CA ALA A 10 9.16 17.84 6.83
C ALA A 10 9.23 19.01 5.84
N VAL A 11 9.32 20.24 6.34
CA VAL A 11 9.53 21.43 5.49
C VAL A 11 10.78 21.27 4.63
N LYS A 12 11.92 20.99 5.26
CA LYS A 12 13.20 20.80 4.55
C LYS A 12 13.14 19.67 3.54
N TRP A 13 12.45 18.58 3.85
CA TRP A 13 12.30 17.46 2.93
C TRP A 13 11.41 17.82 1.74
N ILE A 14 10.31 18.55 1.94
CA ILE A 14 9.43 19.02 0.86
C ILE A 14 10.19 19.90 -0.13
N ASP A 15 11.10 20.74 0.35
CA ASP A 15 11.93 21.58 -0.51
C ASP A 15 12.92 20.77 -1.38
N THR A 16 13.13 19.49 -1.07
CA THR A 16 13.94 18.58 -1.92
C THR A 16 13.14 17.85 -3.00
N ILE A 17 11.81 17.99 -3.00
CA ILE A 17 10.94 17.32 -3.98
C ILE A 17 11.05 18.01 -5.34
N ASP A 18 11.36 17.23 -6.36
CA ASP A 18 11.49 17.70 -7.73
C ASP A 18 10.13 17.59 -8.43
N PHE A 19 9.41 18.71 -8.52
CA PHE A 19 8.08 18.77 -9.12
C PHE A 19 8.08 18.81 -10.65
N ASN A 20 9.26 18.86 -11.29
CA ASN A 20 9.40 18.86 -12.75
C ASN A 20 9.49 17.45 -13.33
N ILE A 21 9.49 16.43 -12.47
CA ILE A 21 9.49 15.02 -12.89
C ILE A 21 8.25 14.73 -13.74
N GLN A 22 8.48 14.08 -14.88
CA GLN A 22 7.42 13.60 -15.74
C GLN A 22 6.83 12.32 -15.15
N MET A 23 5.58 12.40 -14.70
CA MET A 23 4.79 11.26 -14.23
C MET A 23 3.57 11.05 -15.12
N PRO A 24 3.04 9.83 -15.25
CA PRO A 24 1.71 9.63 -15.84
C PRO A 24 0.64 10.37 -15.02
N ASP A 25 -0.46 10.74 -15.68
CA ASP A 25 -1.46 11.65 -15.13
C ASP A 25 -2.00 11.19 -13.77
N ARG A 26 -2.27 9.89 -13.60
CA ARG A 26 -2.76 9.35 -12.32
C ARG A 26 -1.77 9.48 -11.16
N PHE A 27 -0.47 9.60 -11.44
CA PHE A 27 0.58 9.76 -10.43
C PHE A 27 1.06 11.20 -10.25
N LYS A 28 0.57 12.14 -11.07
CA LYS A 28 0.93 13.56 -10.92
C LYS A 28 0.37 14.13 -9.62
N VAL A 29 1.15 15.00 -9.01
CA VAL A 29 0.78 15.84 -7.88
C VAL A 29 1.44 17.21 -8.04
N GLU A 30 0.67 18.26 -7.78
CA GLU A 30 1.19 19.62 -7.74
C GLU A 30 1.70 19.96 -6.34
N ARG A 31 2.62 20.92 -6.26
CA ARG A 31 3.05 21.44 -4.97
C ARG A 31 1.87 22.14 -4.30
N ASP A 32 1.41 21.59 -3.18
CA ASP A 32 0.37 22.22 -2.36
C ASP A 32 0.95 23.47 -1.66
N PRO A 33 0.44 24.68 -1.97
CA PRO A 33 0.95 25.92 -1.38
C PRO A 33 0.66 26.02 0.13
N TYR A 34 -0.30 25.25 0.65
CA TYR A 34 -0.70 25.23 2.05
C TYR A 34 -0.13 24.04 2.81
N ILE A 35 0.73 23.22 2.20
CA ILE A 35 1.26 22.01 2.83
C ILE A 35 1.93 22.28 4.19
N LEU A 36 2.64 23.42 4.29
CA LEU A 36 3.30 23.82 5.53
C LEU A 36 2.33 24.19 6.64
N HIS A 37 1.19 24.79 6.27
CA HIS A 37 0.12 25.10 7.22
C HIS A 37 -0.51 23.81 7.73
N LYS A 38 -0.90 22.92 6.81
CA LYS A 38 -1.48 21.61 7.14
C LYS A 38 -0.57 20.81 8.07
N LEU A 39 0.73 20.74 7.78
CA LEU A 39 1.72 20.05 8.63
C LEU A 39 1.82 20.62 10.05
N LYS A 40 1.66 21.94 10.22
CA LYS A 40 1.70 22.59 11.54
C LYS A 40 0.42 22.37 12.34
N GLU A 41 -0.70 22.16 11.66
CA GLU A 41 -2.00 21.94 12.28
C GLU A 41 -2.23 20.49 12.72
N ILE A 42 -1.40 19.54 12.27
CA ILE A 42 -1.54 18.13 12.63
C ILE A 42 -1.54 17.96 14.15
N PRO A 43 -2.64 17.46 14.74
CA PRO A 43 -2.68 17.15 16.15
C PRO A 43 -1.74 15.98 16.45
N LEU A 44 -0.76 16.21 17.32
CA LEU A 44 0.36 15.28 17.56
C LEU A 44 -0.03 13.93 18.15
N LEU A 45 -1.22 13.84 18.75
CA LEU A 45 -1.77 12.63 19.35
C LEU A 45 -2.91 12.04 18.51
N SER A 46 -3.02 12.44 17.24
CA SER A 46 -4.03 11.91 16.31
C SER A 46 -3.41 10.96 15.31
N VAL A 47 -4.25 10.11 14.71
CA VAL A 47 -3.90 9.24 13.57
C VAL A 47 -3.32 10.05 12.40
N GLN A 48 -3.73 11.31 12.24
CA GLN A 48 -3.18 12.19 11.20
C GLN A 48 -1.68 12.46 11.38
N ALA A 49 -1.13 12.31 12.60
CA ALA A 49 0.30 12.41 12.86
C ALA A 49 1.11 11.28 12.18
N GLU A 50 0.50 10.14 11.90
CA GLU A 50 1.16 9.03 11.20
C GLU A 50 1.51 9.39 9.75
N ALA A 51 0.80 10.33 9.14
CA ALA A 51 1.14 10.84 7.81
C ALA A 51 2.58 11.38 7.71
N LEU A 52 3.20 11.76 8.83
CA LEU A 52 4.61 12.17 8.90
C LEU A 52 5.58 11.02 8.56
N GLU A 53 5.14 9.76 8.56
CA GLU A 53 5.93 8.62 8.06
C GLU A 53 6.23 8.75 6.56
N LEU A 54 5.39 9.43 5.80
CA LEU A 54 5.62 9.67 4.37
C LEU A 54 6.77 10.65 4.14
N VAL A 55 7.12 11.45 5.15
CA VAL A 55 8.24 12.39 5.10
C VAL A 55 9.57 11.66 5.23
N GLY A 56 10.46 11.88 4.28
CA GLY A 56 11.84 11.41 4.37
C GLY A 56 11.99 9.92 4.10
N LYS A 57 12.57 9.20 5.07
CA LYS A 57 13.04 7.81 4.93
C LYS A 57 12.49 6.89 6.02
N SER A 58 11.24 7.10 6.42
CA SER A 58 10.56 6.25 7.40
C SER A 58 9.84 5.10 6.70
N ALA A 59 9.74 3.95 7.35
CA ALA A 59 8.79 2.92 6.93
C ALA A 59 7.35 3.40 7.20
N LEU A 60 6.38 2.90 6.43
CA LEU A 60 4.97 3.20 6.68
C LEU A 60 4.42 2.27 7.75
N GLY A 61 3.60 2.81 8.64
CA GLY A 61 2.84 2.09 9.66
C GLY A 61 1.45 1.68 9.15
N ASP A 62 0.71 1.00 10.03
CA ASP A 62 -0.61 0.45 9.74
C ASP A 62 -1.64 1.56 9.42
N ASP A 63 -1.72 2.65 10.21
CA ASP A 63 -2.76 3.66 9.97
C ASP A 63 -2.47 4.52 8.74
N THR A 64 -1.19 4.80 8.45
CA THR A 64 -0.80 5.44 7.18
C THR A 64 -1.25 4.62 5.98
N VAL A 65 -0.99 3.30 5.99
CA VAL A 65 -1.41 2.39 4.90
C VAL A 65 -2.94 2.34 4.81
N ASN A 66 -3.64 2.14 5.93
CA ASN A 66 -5.11 2.08 5.93
C ASN A 66 -5.73 3.38 5.42
N THR A 67 -5.22 4.54 5.84
CA THR A 67 -5.68 5.85 5.38
C THR A 67 -5.52 5.98 3.87
N LEU A 68 -4.36 5.61 3.32
CA LEU A 68 -4.09 5.67 1.89
C LEU A 68 -4.95 4.69 1.09
N MET A 69 -5.12 3.47 1.58
CA MET A 69 -6.00 2.47 0.96
C MET A 69 -7.45 3.00 0.85
N LEU A 70 -7.96 3.60 1.90
CA LEU A 70 -9.30 4.21 1.90
C LEU A 70 -9.38 5.38 0.91
N LYS A 71 -8.42 6.31 0.95
CA LYS A 71 -8.38 7.49 0.08
C LYS A 71 -8.28 7.12 -1.41
N MET A 72 -7.50 6.09 -1.74
CA MET A 72 -7.25 5.72 -3.13
C MET A 72 -8.32 4.81 -3.73
N PHE A 73 -8.93 3.93 -2.94
CA PHE A 73 -9.72 2.83 -3.49
C PHE A 73 -11.14 2.71 -2.93
N ALA A 74 -11.47 3.27 -1.76
CA ALA A 74 -12.78 3.04 -1.13
C ALA A 74 -13.97 3.62 -1.92
N ALA A 75 -13.72 4.62 -2.78
CA ALA A 75 -14.76 5.17 -3.66
C ALA A 75 -15.11 4.23 -4.83
N ASN A 76 -14.25 3.25 -5.17
CA ASN A 76 -14.49 2.31 -6.25
C ASN A 76 -15.30 1.11 -5.74
N VAL A 77 -16.57 1.03 -6.15
CA VAL A 77 -17.47 -0.08 -5.77
C VAL A 77 -17.00 -1.45 -6.26
N ASN A 78 -16.08 -1.51 -7.22
CA ASN A 78 -15.49 -2.75 -7.72
C ASN A 78 -14.20 -3.14 -6.97
N THR A 79 -13.83 -2.41 -5.92
CA THR A 79 -12.63 -2.69 -5.13
C THR A 79 -12.98 -2.88 -3.66
N VAL A 80 -12.48 -3.96 -3.07
CA VAL A 80 -12.53 -4.21 -1.63
C VAL A 80 -11.16 -3.95 -1.05
N VAL A 81 -11.07 -2.96 -0.17
CA VAL A 81 -9.87 -2.68 0.62
C VAL A 81 -9.93 -3.45 1.94
N VAL A 82 -8.86 -4.16 2.26
CA VAL A 82 -8.75 -4.89 3.52
C VAL A 82 -7.88 -4.12 4.48
N ASP A 83 -8.35 -3.98 5.72
CA ASP A 83 -7.60 -3.36 6.81
C ASP A 83 -6.36 -4.19 7.15
N THR A 84 -5.23 -3.50 7.38
CA THR A 84 -3.92 -4.11 7.67
C THR A 84 -3.96 -5.07 8.86
N SER A 85 -4.80 -4.82 9.87
CA SER A 85 -4.91 -5.67 11.06
C SER A 85 -5.44 -7.07 10.73
N VAL A 86 -6.23 -7.22 9.66
CA VAL A 86 -6.86 -8.50 9.32
C VAL A 86 -5.81 -9.50 8.83
N ALA A 87 -5.00 -9.11 7.84
CA ALA A 87 -3.94 -9.96 7.32
C ALA A 87 -2.71 -10.00 8.24
N GLY A 88 -2.37 -8.89 8.91
CA GLY A 88 -1.25 -8.81 9.83
C GLY A 88 -1.37 -9.80 10.99
N ASN A 89 -2.56 -9.97 11.57
CA ASN A 89 -2.78 -10.95 12.64
C ASN A 89 -2.59 -12.40 12.18
N VAL A 90 -3.00 -12.72 10.96
CA VAL A 90 -2.83 -14.06 10.37
C VAL A 90 -1.36 -14.33 10.06
N MET A 91 -0.68 -13.39 9.39
CA MET A 91 0.73 -13.55 9.04
C MET A 91 1.64 -13.78 10.23
N ASN A 92 1.35 -13.08 11.33
CA ASN A 92 2.18 -13.14 12.53
C ASN A 92 1.73 -14.25 13.49
N GLY A 93 0.84 -15.15 13.05
CA GLY A 93 0.43 -16.35 13.78
C GLY A 93 -0.54 -16.11 14.93
N PHE A 94 -1.11 -14.91 15.05
CA PHE A 94 -2.09 -14.58 16.09
C PHE A 94 -3.48 -15.14 15.77
N MET A 95 -3.82 -15.30 14.50
CA MET A 95 -5.11 -15.79 14.03
C MET A 95 -4.94 -16.83 12.90
N PRO A 96 -5.86 -17.80 12.79
CA PRO A 96 -5.89 -18.72 11.65
C PRO A 96 -6.37 -17.99 10.38
N VAL A 97 -5.96 -18.46 9.18
CA VAL A 97 -6.37 -17.83 7.90
C VAL A 97 -7.88 -17.79 7.73
N GLU A 98 -8.59 -18.77 8.30
CA GLU A 98 -10.04 -18.88 8.30
C GLU A 98 -10.74 -17.67 8.94
N SER A 99 -10.06 -16.89 9.80
CA SER A 99 -10.61 -15.63 10.32
C SER A 99 -10.81 -14.57 9.24
N MET A 100 -10.13 -14.70 8.09
CA MET A 100 -10.24 -13.80 6.94
C MET A 100 -11.46 -14.08 6.06
N GLN A 101 -12.24 -15.13 6.35
CA GLN A 101 -13.37 -15.55 5.52
C GLN A 101 -14.37 -14.42 5.22
N LYS A 102 -14.56 -13.48 6.15
CA LYS A 102 -15.47 -12.34 5.98
C LYS A 102 -15.10 -11.45 4.80
N ILE A 103 -13.82 -11.37 4.41
CA ILE A 103 -13.36 -10.63 3.21
C ILE A 103 -13.99 -11.21 1.94
N CYS A 104 -14.22 -12.52 1.92
CA CYS A 104 -14.76 -13.26 0.79
C CYS A 104 -16.30 -13.32 0.78
N THR A 105 -16.98 -12.80 1.80
CA THR A 105 -18.45 -12.88 1.85
C THR A 105 -19.09 -11.81 0.96
N GLY A 106 -19.96 -12.24 0.04
CA GLY A 106 -20.76 -11.33 -0.80
C GLY A 106 -20.02 -10.77 -2.02
N VAL A 107 -18.71 -10.98 -2.13
CA VAL A 107 -17.92 -10.60 -3.30
C VAL A 107 -18.10 -11.61 -4.44
N THR A 108 -18.10 -11.11 -5.66
CA THR A 108 -18.30 -11.91 -6.89
C THR A 108 -17.39 -11.51 -8.04
N LYS A 109 -17.09 -10.21 -8.20
CA LYS A 109 -16.41 -9.65 -9.39
C LYS A 109 -15.37 -8.59 -9.04
N GLU A 110 -15.24 -8.27 -7.77
CA GLU A 110 -14.41 -7.19 -7.26
C GLU A 110 -12.92 -7.53 -7.36
N GLN A 111 -12.09 -6.51 -7.29
CA GLN A 111 -10.69 -6.64 -6.94
C GLN A 111 -10.55 -6.54 -5.42
N ILE A 112 -9.83 -7.45 -4.78
CA ILE A 112 -9.57 -7.43 -3.33
C ILE A 112 -8.11 -7.08 -3.12
N LEU A 113 -7.85 -6.00 -2.39
CA LEU A 113 -6.52 -5.48 -2.10
C LEU A 113 -6.20 -5.72 -0.63
N ILE A 114 -5.24 -6.60 -0.37
CA ILE A 114 -4.88 -7.04 0.98
C ILE A 114 -3.44 -6.61 1.29
N PRO A 115 -3.24 -5.52 2.06
CA PRO A 115 -1.93 -5.16 2.56
C PRO A 115 -1.51 -6.15 3.64
N VAL A 116 -0.24 -6.56 3.61
CA VAL A 116 0.24 -7.63 4.49
C VAL A 116 1.57 -7.24 5.14
N ILE A 117 1.54 -6.99 6.45
CA ILE A 117 2.75 -6.70 7.23
C ILE A 117 3.41 -8.00 7.73
N CYS A 118 4.54 -8.33 7.11
CA CYS A 118 5.36 -9.49 7.42
C CYS A 118 6.44 -9.11 8.44
N GLY A 119 6.60 -9.92 9.49
CA GLY A 119 7.66 -9.69 10.49
C GLY A 119 7.54 -8.36 11.25
N LYS A 120 6.36 -7.73 11.20
CA LYS A 120 6.04 -6.40 11.77
C LYS A 120 6.81 -5.22 11.17
N ASN A 121 7.49 -5.39 10.04
CA ASN A 121 8.30 -4.32 9.45
C ASN A 121 8.43 -4.37 7.91
N HIS A 122 7.91 -5.40 7.25
CA HIS A 122 8.01 -5.56 5.80
C HIS A 122 6.63 -5.63 5.15
N TRP A 123 6.32 -4.69 4.27
CA TRP A 123 5.06 -4.65 3.55
C TRP A 123 5.12 -5.49 2.28
N CYS A 124 4.20 -6.44 2.18
CA CYS A 124 3.87 -7.21 0.99
C CYS A 124 2.38 -7.06 0.70
N SER A 125 1.90 -7.65 -0.40
CA SER A 125 0.46 -7.72 -0.66
C SER A 125 -0.01 -9.03 -1.25
N ILE A 126 -1.30 -9.29 -1.01
CA ILE A 126 -2.10 -10.24 -1.78
C ILE A 126 -3.15 -9.42 -2.52
N MET A 127 -3.23 -9.59 -3.83
CA MET A 127 -4.17 -8.91 -4.73
C MET A 127 -4.99 -9.95 -5.47
N MET A 128 -6.31 -9.91 -5.34
CA MET A 128 -7.20 -10.86 -5.98
C MET A 128 -8.07 -10.13 -7.00
N ASP A 129 -8.20 -10.70 -8.19
CA ASP A 129 -9.18 -10.26 -9.18
C ASP A 129 -10.16 -11.42 -9.40
N LEU A 130 -11.39 -11.24 -8.92
CA LEU A 130 -12.40 -12.29 -8.96
C LEU A 130 -12.98 -12.51 -10.36
N MET A 131 -12.88 -11.51 -11.25
CA MET A 131 -13.30 -11.62 -12.65
C MET A 131 -12.32 -12.46 -13.46
N THR A 132 -11.03 -12.14 -13.37
CA THR A 132 -9.96 -12.88 -14.08
C THR A 132 -9.54 -14.15 -13.34
N LYS A 133 -9.95 -14.29 -12.08
CA LYS A 133 -9.60 -15.39 -11.17
C LYS A 133 -8.09 -15.50 -10.94
N ASP A 134 -7.42 -14.37 -10.92
CA ASP A 134 -6.00 -14.28 -10.59
C ASP A 134 -5.83 -13.85 -9.13
N VAL A 135 -4.90 -14.52 -8.44
CA VAL A 135 -4.41 -14.10 -7.13
C VAL A 135 -2.92 -13.86 -7.24
N CYS A 136 -2.53 -12.62 -6.97
CA CYS A 136 -1.19 -12.12 -7.17
C CYS A 136 -0.56 -11.78 -5.82
N ILE A 137 0.64 -12.29 -5.57
CA ILE A 137 1.42 -12.00 -4.37
C ILE A 137 2.55 -11.06 -4.77
N TYR A 138 2.62 -9.89 -4.15
CA TYR A 138 3.70 -8.94 -4.40
C TYR A 138 4.57 -8.77 -3.16
N ASP A 139 5.86 -8.98 -3.35
CA ASP A 139 6.91 -8.73 -2.36
C ASP A 139 7.92 -7.76 -2.98
N PRO A 140 7.92 -6.48 -2.58
CA PRO A 140 8.83 -5.46 -3.13
C PRO A 140 10.31 -5.82 -3.07
N MET A 141 10.73 -6.62 -2.08
CA MET A 141 12.13 -6.96 -1.84
C MET A 141 12.49 -8.36 -2.34
N ASN A 142 11.55 -9.08 -2.96
CA ASN A 142 11.70 -10.50 -3.33
C ASN A 142 12.28 -11.34 -2.19
N SER A 143 11.76 -11.11 -0.99
CA SER A 143 12.23 -11.74 0.24
C SER A 143 11.69 -13.17 0.40
N SER A 144 12.14 -13.86 1.45
CA SER A 144 11.57 -15.16 1.82
C SER A 144 10.10 -15.08 2.28
N TYR A 145 9.58 -13.88 2.62
CA TYR A 145 8.19 -13.73 3.03
C TYR A 145 7.19 -14.05 1.91
N GLY A 146 7.56 -13.83 0.64
CA GLY A 146 6.73 -14.22 -0.51
C GLY A 146 6.34 -15.71 -0.51
N VAL A 147 7.23 -16.58 -0.02
CA VAL A 147 6.97 -18.02 0.10
C VAL A 147 5.91 -18.31 1.17
N ASN A 148 5.94 -17.57 2.29
CA ASN A 148 4.98 -17.72 3.39
C ASN A 148 3.60 -17.13 3.08
N LEU A 149 3.52 -16.17 2.17
CA LEU A 149 2.26 -15.58 1.71
C LEU A 149 1.47 -16.53 0.81
N ARG A 150 2.16 -17.41 0.08
CA ARG A 150 1.51 -18.29 -0.91
C ARG A 150 0.47 -19.23 -0.31
N PRO A 151 0.74 -19.96 0.79
CA PRO A 151 -0.29 -20.78 1.45
C PRO A 151 -1.52 -19.99 1.91
N ILE A 152 -1.34 -18.72 2.30
CA ILE A 152 -2.44 -17.85 2.75
C ILE A 152 -3.27 -17.42 1.54
N ALA A 153 -2.62 -17.01 0.45
CA ALA A 153 -3.29 -16.69 -0.81
C ALA A 153 -4.05 -17.90 -1.38
N ASP A 154 -3.47 -19.10 -1.35
CA ASP A 154 -4.14 -20.35 -1.76
C ASP A 154 -5.39 -20.61 -0.91
N LYS A 155 -5.32 -20.43 0.41
CA LYS A 155 -6.46 -20.58 1.31
C LYS A 155 -7.56 -19.53 1.05
N LEU A 156 -7.19 -18.26 0.87
CA LEU A 156 -8.13 -17.19 0.55
C LEU A 156 -8.85 -17.46 -0.76
N ALA A 157 -8.14 -17.94 -1.78
CA ALA A 157 -8.73 -18.33 -3.07
C ALA A 157 -9.79 -19.43 -2.93
N MET A 158 -9.63 -20.35 -1.96
CA MET A 158 -10.62 -21.38 -1.65
C MET A 158 -11.83 -20.85 -0.86
N MET A 159 -11.71 -19.69 -0.20
CA MET A 159 -12.80 -19.09 0.60
C MET A 159 -13.76 -18.24 -0.24
N VAL A 160 -13.40 -17.86 -1.46
CA VAL A 160 -14.27 -17.07 -2.36
C VAL A 160 -15.51 -17.87 -2.77
N PRO A 161 -16.71 -17.27 -2.83
CA PRO A 161 -17.92 -17.91 -3.30
C PRO A 161 -17.72 -18.54 -4.70
N ASN A 162 -18.33 -19.71 -4.93
CA ASN A 162 -18.13 -20.49 -6.15
C ASN A 162 -16.69 -20.95 -6.42
N ALA A 163 -15.88 -21.11 -5.37
CA ALA A 163 -14.61 -21.84 -5.37
C ALA A 163 -14.81 -23.34 -5.67
N ALA A 164 -15.27 -23.66 -6.88
CA ALA A 164 -15.08 -25.00 -7.41
C ALA A 164 -13.56 -25.24 -7.58
N PRO A 165 -13.06 -26.45 -7.28
CA PRO A 165 -11.63 -26.72 -7.30
C PRO A 165 -11.02 -26.37 -8.66
N ARG A 166 -9.85 -25.70 -8.64
CA ARG A 166 -9.02 -25.27 -9.80
C ARG A 166 -9.43 -23.99 -10.55
N ARG A 167 -10.17 -23.06 -9.94
CA ARG A 167 -10.57 -21.81 -10.62
C ARG A 167 -9.59 -20.64 -10.50
N TYR A 168 -8.91 -20.49 -9.37
CA TYR A 168 -8.03 -19.35 -9.13
C TYR A 168 -6.56 -19.71 -9.37
N ARG A 169 -5.85 -18.83 -10.08
CA ARG A 169 -4.41 -18.96 -10.32
C ARG A 169 -3.63 -18.10 -9.32
N VAL A 170 -2.95 -18.75 -8.38
CA VAL A 170 -2.08 -18.08 -7.42
C VAL A 170 -0.66 -17.98 -7.96
N ARG A 171 -0.14 -16.77 -8.10
CA ARG A 171 1.19 -16.48 -8.67
C ARG A 171 1.85 -15.26 -8.04
N ALA A 172 3.16 -15.11 -8.25
CA ALA A 172 3.83 -13.86 -7.96
C ALA A 172 3.35 -12.76 -8.93
N TYR A 173 3.20 -11.55 -8.39
CA TYR A 173 2.94 -10.34 -9.15
C TYR A 173 4.25 -9.84 -9.73
N HIS A 174 4.35 -9.82 -11.05
CA HIS A 174 5.50 -9.27 -11.75
C HIS A 174 5.10 -7.89 -12.26
N SER A 175 5.75 -6.86 -11.73
CA SER A 175 5.60 -5.48 -12.18
C SER A 175 6.94 -4.94 -12.63
N ASP A 176 6.91 -3.89 -13.45
CA ASP A 176 8.13 -3.22 -13.94
C ASP A 176 8.72 -2.25 -12.90
N LEU A 177 8.15 -2.19 -11.70
CA LEU A 177 8.65 -1.38 -10.58
C LEU A 177 10.08 -1.76 -10.17
N GLY A 178 10.50 -3.00 -10.46
CA GLY A 178 11.78 -3.56 -10.03
C GLY A 178 11.74 -4.05 -8.58
N VAL A 179 12.92 -4.44 -8.08
CA VAL A 179 13.13 -4.87 -6.69
C VAL A 179 13.57 -3.66 -5.87
N GLN A 180 12.89 -3.42 -4.76
CA GLN A 180 13.29 -2.43 -3.78
C GLN A 180 14.65 -2.81 -3.17
N VAL A 181 15.57 -1.84 -3.14
CA VAL A 181 16.93 -2.01 -2.60
C VAL A 181 17.19 -1.20 -1.32
N ASP A 182 16.30 -0.28 -0.96
CA ASP A 182 16.37 0.45 0.33
C ASP A 182 15.58 -0.24 1.43
N SER A 183 15.64 0.29 2.66
CA SER A 183 15.04 -0.33 3.85
C SER A 183 13.70 0.27 4.29
N TYR A 184 13.08 1.16 3.50
CA TYR A 184 11.96 1.98 3.99
C TYR A 184 10.83 2.22 2.99
N ASN A 185 10.99 1.82 1.73
CA ASN A 185 9.98 2.04 0.70
C ASN A 185 9.04 0.85 0.45
N CYS A 186 9.10 -0.25 1.20
CA CYS A 186 8.25 -1.43 0.94
C CYS A 186 6.76 -1.10 0.92
N GLY A 187 6.31 -0.26 1.85
CA GLY A 187 4.93 0.25 1.83
C GLY A 187 4.62 1.10 0.58
N VAL A 188 5.55 1.91 0.10
CA VAL A 188 5.38 2.72 -1.12
C VAL A 188 5.27 1.81 -2.36
N TYR A 189 6.17 0.84 -2.52
CA TYR A 189 6.11 -0.13 -3.61
C TYR A 189 4.82 -0.95 -3.58
N MET A 190 4.40 -1.38 -2.38
CA MET A 190 3.13 -2.10 -2.19
C MET A 190 1.93 -1.26 -2.65
N LEU A 191 1.84 0.01 -2.24
CA LEU A 191 0.76 0.91 -2.65
C LEU A 191 0.76 1.15 -4.17
N LEU A 192 1.94 1.33 -4.78
CA LEU A 192 2.06 1.46 -6.23
C LEU A 192 1.63 0.18 -6.96
N ALA A 193 1.98 -1.00 -6.44
CA ALA A 193 1.51 -2.26 -7.00
C ALA A 193 -0.02 -2.39 -6.93
N PHE A 194 -0.67 -1.91 -5.87
CA PHE A 194 -2.13 -1.82 -5.80
C PHE A 194 -2.70 -0.87 -6.85
N GLU A 195 -2.11 0.32 -7.02
CA GLU A 195 -2.57 1.26 -8.06
C GLU A 195 -2.48 0.64 -9.46
N LEU A 196 -1.35 -0.01 -9.78
CA LEU A 196 -1.15 -0.72 -11.04
C LEU A 196 -2.14 -1.87 -11.23
N PHE A 197 -2.35 -2.68 -10.19
CA PHE A 197 -3.32 -3.77 -10.22
C PHE A 197 -4.76 -3.27 -10.41
N ALA A 198 -5.07 -2.10 -9.84
CA ALA A 198 -6.33 -1.38 -10.01
C ALA A 198 -6.41 -0.57 -11.32
N GLY A 199 -5.55 -0.88 -12.30
CA GLY A 199 -5.60 -0.32 -13.65
C GLY A 199 -5.00 1.07 -13.81
N ALA A 200 -4.08 1.48 -12.93
CA ALA A 200 -3.27 2.67 -13.18
C ALA A 200 -2.32 2.46 -14.36
N GLU A 201 -1.87 3.57 -14.95
CA GLU A 201 -0.87 3.58 -16.01
C GLU A 201 0.41 2.89 -15.54
N ASN A 202 1.07 2.15 -16.44
CA ASN A 202 2.32 1.49 -16.10
C ASN A 202 3.42 2.52 -15.80
N ILE A 203 4.14 2.28 -14.70
CA ILE A 203 5.38 2.96 -14.33
C ILE A 203 6.46 1.89 -14.09
N SER A 204 7.71 2.24 -14.36
CA SER A 204 8.81 1.28 -14.26
C SER A 204 10.08 1.92 -13.73
N GLN A 205 10.93 1.12 -13.10
CA GLN A 205 12.30 1.49 -12.68
C GLN A 205 12.41 2.84 -11.97
N LEU A 206 11.64 3.02 -10.89
CA LEU A 206 11.53 4.30 -10.20
C LEU A 206 12.86 4.72 -9.57
N SER A 207 13.32 5.90 -9.96
CA SER A 207 14.45 6.57 -9.33
C SER A 207 14.13 7.02 -7.90
N ARG A 208 15.18 7.33 -7.14
CA ARG A 208 15.03 7.88 -5.79
C ARG A 208 14.19 9.17 -5.76
N LYS A 209 14.33 10.04 -6.76
CA LYS A 209 13.57 11.29 -6.84
C LYS A 209 12.09 11.03 -7.11
N GLU A 210 11.79 10.08 -7.99
CA GLU A 210 10.43 9.65 -8.29
C GLU A 210 9.75 9.04 -7.08
N LEU A 211 10.46 8.21 -6.31
CA LEU A 211 9.95 7.68 -5.04
C LEU A 211 9.67 8.78 -4.01
N GLN A 212 10.53 9.80 -3.91
CA GLN A 212 10.28 10.96 -3.05
C GLN A 212 9.04 11.75 -3.49
N TYR A 213 8.87 11.95 -4.80
CA TYR A 213 7.70 12.59 -5.38
C TYR A 213 6.40 11.80 -5.09
N LEU A 214 6.42 10.48 -5.24
CA LEU A 214 5.28 9.61 -4.93
C LEU A 214 4.95 9.59 -3.44
N ARG A 215 5.95 9.62 -2.56
CA ARG A 215 5.73 9.82 -1.11
C ARG A 215 5.08 11.15 -0.80
N TYR A 216 5.47 12.22 -1.51
CA TYR A 216 4.82 13.52 -1.37
C TYR A 216 3.36 13.47 -1.84
N ARG A 217 3.07 12.78 -2.96
CA ARG A 217 1.70 12.54 -3.44
C ARG A 217 0.83 11.89 -2.36
N TYR A 218 1.33 10.81 -1.76
CA TYR A 218 0.64 10.14 -0.67
C TYR A 218 0.49 11.03 0.57
N LEU A 219 1.50 11.83 0.91
CA LEU A 219 1.41 12.77 2.04
C LEU A 219 0.24 13.74 1.82
N CYS A 220 0.11 14.31 0.62
CA CYS A 220 -1.01 15.17 0.29
C CYS A 220 -2.37 14.47 0.45
N MET A 221 -2.49 13.19 0.09
CA MET A 221 -3.73 12.42 0.27
C MET A 221 -4.12 12.23 1.74
N CYS A 222 -3.14 12.10 2.63
CA CYS A 222 -3.38 11.99 4.08
C CYS A 222 -3.76 13.32 4.73
N LEU A 223 -3.37 14.45 4.14
CA LEU A 223 -3.62 15.79 4.68
C LEU A 223 -4.83 16.50 4.07
N ASN A 224 -5.48 15.89 3.07
CA ASN A 224 -6.65 16.41 2.36
C ASN A 224 -7.94 15.68 2.75
#